data_AF-A0A6M1ZVV1-F1
#
_entry.id   AF-A0A6M1ZVV1-F1
#
_cell.length_a   1.000
_cell.length_b   1.000
_cell.length_c   1.000
_cell.angle_alpha   90.00
_cell.angle_beta   90.00
_cell.angle_gamma   90.00
#
_symmetry.space_group_name_H-M   'P 1'
#
loop_
_entity.id
_entity.type
_entity.pdbx_description
1 polymer ?
#
loop_
_entity_poly.entity_id
_entity_poly.type
_entity_poly.pdbx_seq_one_letter_code
_entity_poly.pdbx_strand_id
1 'polypeptide(L)'
;KGGVATGITLAYEDISTLTAGTGTDIFTLTSGGSIVNINGNTGTNTYNLNGGDVTGTLTTGSVSDTLIFQSSISGTVSLSSNTANIFDFQNYAPGVVILDLQNSTMTGIATLSNVINLTNIIGRTSDYGTIKGLNSGHTWTRTSDHKGTISGGITLAFEKNDQLDGGSGTDTLVVTGSTFNITGTDSGDINGIDNFTSMQNLTGSSSSDLFIFSNGAKITGNINGNSSSGNILNFDAYATVITANLATGTITDGGTVVGSFSNIQNIIGSGSSTGSSGDIIIGSNNSNVWTMTGADAGTINNGSTIIAFSKFSNWTGGTNQDRFVIKNNQISGIVKGGSGADTLDYSQFVGNVNINFDDNSATNIFGGAAGGVLGFHEAVPGSEGTIIGTGTTIIQGANGSDHIWTIDGNKSGSYTNSSGTTNFSGVSKVIGGDQIDVFSFTNNGFVNEVDGSAGNNTINYLLSQNNTWNITDNNGGNINGNIIFSNIQNLTGGPLSDIFILSDQKGITGLVDGGSVPPSGTNTLDYSAYTTPTIINLAAGTATNIGAITRIQEASTAELPIIVDTINTNVILSYEFYKYTLGNFFNLYTTIINTNEVLVKETIYIEEDS
;
A
#
# COMPACT_ATOMS: atom_id res chain seq x y z
N LYS A 1 4.64 -16.77 77.17
CA LYS A 1 3.22 -16.50 77.49
C LYS A 1 3.17 -15.22 78.33
N GLY A 2 2.85 -14.09 77.72
CA GLY A 2 2.66 -12.82 78.40
C GLY A 2 2.33 -11.76 77.37
N GLY A 3 1.14 -11.16 77.46
CA GLY A 3 0.82 -9.95 76.72
C GLY A 3 1.57 -8.79 77.36
N VAL A 4 2.21 -7.96 76.53
CA VAL A 4 2.90 -6.76 77.01
C VAL A 4 2.17 -5.56 76.42
N ALA A 5 1.72 -4.69 77.31
CA ALA A 5 1.03 -3.46 76.96
C ALA A 5 1.91 -2.55 76.10
N THR A 6 1.26 -1.76 75.24
CA THR A 6 1.85 -0.72 74.39
C THR A 6 2.85 0.16 75.16
N GLY A 7 4.09 0.23 74.67
CA GLY A 7 5.10 1.20 75.13
C GLY A 7 6.17 0.69 76.10
N ILE A 8 6.33 -0.62 76.32
CA ILE A 8 7.41 -1.19 77.13
C ILE A 8 8.54 -1.73 76.23
N THR A 9 9.75 -1.17 76.36
CA THR A 9 10.98 -1.74 75.79
C THR A 9 11.50 -2.85 76.70
N LEU A 10 11.50 -4.09 76.21
CA LEU A 10 12.09 -5.24 76.90
C LEU A 10 13.46 -5.54 76.29
N ALA A 11 14.52 -5.44 77.08
CA ALA A 11 15.84 -5.96 76.72
C ALA A 11 15.93 -7.43 77.16
N TYR A 12 16.34 -8.31 76.25
CA TYR A 12 16.47 -9.75 76.49
C TYR A 12 17.81 -10.25 75.95
N GLU A 13 18.36 -11.27 76.60
CA GLU A 13 19.59 -11.97 76.23
C GLU A 13 19.25 -13.48 76.11
N ASP A 14 19.92 -14.20 75.22
CA ASP A 14 19.74 -15.65 74.98
C ASP A 14 18.34 -16.14 74.56
N ILE A 15 17.48 -15.26 74.02
CA ILE A 15 16.21 -15.69 73.40
C ILE A 15 16.47 -16.14 71.97
N SER A 16 15.97 -17.33 71.61
CA SER A 16 16.04 -17.84 70.23
C SER A 16 14.78 -17.57 69.41
N THR A 17 13.62 -17.36 70.03
CA THR A 17 12.36 -17.16 69.30
C THR A 17 11.46 -16.14 69.97
N LEU A 18 10.99 -15.18 69.18
CA LEU A 18 9.91 -14.26 69.53
C LEU A 18 8.61 -14.70 68.85
N THR A 19 7.49 -14.59 69.54
CA THR A 19 6.17 -14.93 68.97
C THR A 19 5.18 -13.81 69.32
N ALA A 20 4.57 -13.26 68.28
CA ALA A 20 3.58 -12.20 68.36
C ALA A 20 2.28 -12.69 69.04
N GLY A 21 1.53 -11.71 69.57
CA GLY A 21 0.22 -11.93 70.15
C GLY A 21 -0.86 -11.98 69.08
N THR A 22 -2.09 -11.67 69.51
CA THR A 22 -3.27 -11.58 68.63
C THR A 22 -3.61 -10.13 68.27
N GLY A 23 -2.76 -9.17 68.66
CA GLY A 23 -3.02 -7.74 68.59
C GLY A 23 -2.15 -7.04 67.54
N THR A 24 -1.89 -5.75 67.74
CA THR A 24 -0.86 -5.04 66.98
C THR A 24 0.47 -5.17 67.70
N ASP A 25 1.43 -5.84 67.07
CA ASP A 25 2.75 -6.08 67.64
C ASP A 25 3.82 -5.35 66.81
N ILE A 26 4.80 -4.75 67.49
CA ILE A 26 5.92 -4.05 66.83
C ILE A 26 7.23 -4.67 67.32
N PHE A 27 7.97 -5.26 66.39
CA PHE A 27 9.32 -5.78 66.62
C PHE A 27 10.32 -4.76 66.11
N THR A 28 11.25 -4.29 66.95
CA THR A 28 12.32 -3.39 66.51
C THR A 28 13.67 -4.03 66.80
N LEU A 29 14.42 -4.31 65.75
CA LEU A 29 15.75 -4.90 65.80
C LEU A 29 16.77 -3.83 65.48
N THR A 30 17.57 -3.42 66.46
CA THR A 30 18.59 -2.39 66.29
C THR A 30 19.97 -2.98 66.08
N SER A 31 20.89 -2.17 65.56
CA SER A 31 22.31 -2.53 65.37
C SER A 31 22.90 -3.32 66.54
N GLY A 32 23.50 -4.47 66.22
CA GLY A 32 24.13 -5.37 67.20
C GLY A 32 23.17 -6.37 67.87
N GLY A 33 21.85 -6.23 67.67
CA GLY A 33 20.87 -7.22 68.09
C GLY A 33 20.80 -8.42 67.13
N SER A 34 20.62 -9.62 67.67
CA SER A 34 20.40 -10.84 66.87
C SER A 34 19.31 -11.69 67.50
N ILE A 35 18.44 -12.26 66.67
CA ILE A 35 17.43 -13.24 67.06
C ILE A 35 17.46 -14.39 66.04
N VAL A 36 17.15 -15.61 66.48
CA VAL A 36 17.06 -16.74 65.53
C VAL A 36 15.73 -16.67 64.78
N ASN A 37 14.60 -16.66 65.49
CA ASN A 37 13.27 -16.70 64.86
C ASN A 37 12.30 -15.63 65.38
N ILE A 38 11.41 -15.17 64.50
CA ILE A 38 10.24 -14.36 64.85
C ILE A 38 9.00 -14.97 64.20
N ASN A 39 7.94 -15.21 64.97
CA ASN A 39 6.67 -15.76 64.50
C ASN A 39 5.52 -14.74 64.66
N GLY A 40 4.92 -14.30 63.56
CA GLY A 40 3.88 -13.26 63.52
C GLY A 40 2.48 -13.66 63.98
N ASN A 41 2.18 -14.95 64.13
CA ASN A 41 0.91 -15.46 64.68
C ASN A 41 -0.35 -14.82 64.04
N THR A 42 -1.37 -14.42 64.79
CA THR A 42 -2.67 -13.96 64.24
C THR A 42 -2.90 -12.44 64.36
N GLY A 43 -1.88 -11.66 64.69
CA GLY A 43 -1.95 -10.20 64.86
C GLY A 43 -1.54 -9.41 63.61
N THR A 44 -1.73 -8.09 63.65
CA THR A 44 -1.14 -7.16 62.67
C THR A 44 0.25 -6.79 63.15
N ASN A 45 1.31 -7.15 62.43
CA ASN A 45 2.66 -6.97 62.94
C ASN A 45 3.47 -5.98 62.10
N THR A 46 4.31 -5.20 62.78
CA THR A 46 5.34 -4.36 62.15
C THR A 46 6.72 -4.84 62.58
N TYR A 47 7.59 -5.12 61.61
CA TYR A 47 8.98 -5.54 61.84
C TYR A 47 9.93 -4.44 61.37
N ASN A 48 10.47 -3.66 62.30
CA ASN A 48 11.48 -2.63 62.05
C ASN A 48 12.89 -3.25 62.09
N LEU A 49 13.49 -3.47 60.93
CA LEU A 49 14.80 -4.10 60.76
C LEU A 49 15.89 -3.03 60.62
N ASN A 50 16.36 -2.52 61.75
CA ASN A 50 17.19 -1.32 61.90
C ASN A 50 18.65 -1.64 62.32
N GLY A 51 19.30 -2.55 61.59
CA GLY A 51 20.69 -2.96 61.84
C GLY A 51 20.84 -4.25 62.66
N GLY A 52 19.75 -4.79 63.21
CA GLY A 52 19.75 -6.09 63.88
C GLY A 52 19.45 -7.24 62.90
N ASP A 53 19.84 -8.45 63.27
CA ASP A 53 19.81 -9.62 62.39
C ASP A 53 18.77 -10.67 62.83
N VAL A 54 18.03 -11.22 61.86
CA VAL A 54 17.27 -12.45 62.03
C VAL A 54 18.03 -13.56 61.30
N THR A 55 18.66 -14.45 62.07
CA THR A 55 19.58 -15.46 61.52
C THR A 55 18.90 -16.74 61.05
N GLY A 56 17.71 -17.04 61.59
CA GLY A 56 16.84 -18.15 61.20
C GLY A 56 15.69 -17.66 60.33
N THR A 57 14.46 -17.75 60.84
CA THR A 57 13.26 -17.41 60.07
C THR A 57 12.42 -16.30 60.71
N LEU A 58 12.06 -15.29 59.92
CA LEU A 58 10.97 -14.35 60.22
C LEU A 58 9.73 -14.83 59.47
N THR A 59 8.74 -15.38 60.19
CA THR A 59 7.46 -15.82 59.64
C THR A 59 6.40 -14.77 59.86
N THR A 60 5.79 -14.23 58.79
CA THR A 60 4.68 -13.27 58.93
C THR A 60 3.42 -13.92 59.48
N GLY A 61 2.52 -13.13 60.06
CA GLY A 61 1.28 -13.61 60.64
C GLY A 61 0.19 -13.89 59.61
N SER A 62 -0.99 -14.29 60.09
CA SER A 62 -2.17 -14.58 59.27
C SER A 62 -3.02 -13.35 58.93
N VAL A 63 -2.61 -12.15 59.38
CA VAL A 63 -3.27 -10.86 59.15
C VAL A 63 -2.27 -9.92 58.47
N SER A 64 -2.56 -8.62 58.33
CA SER A 64 -1.65 -7.68 57.67
C SER A 64 -0.31 -7.57 58.41
N ASP A 65 0.79 -7.69 57.67
CA ASP A 65 2.15 -7.58 58.20
C ASP A 65 2.96 -6.59 57.37
N THR A 66 3.76 -5.75 58.05
CA THR A 66 4.65 -4.77 57.42
C THR A 66 6.09 -4.99 57.87
N LEU A 67 6.99 -5.23 56.92
CA LEU A 67 8.43 -5.34 57.17
C LEU A 67 9.11 -4.07 56.66
N ILE A 68 9.70 -3.30 57.57
CA ILE A 68 10.41 -2.06 57.29
C ILE A 68 11.90 -2.36 57.34
N PHE A 69 12.55 -2.35 56.17
CA PHE A 69 13.96 -2.66 56.04
C PHE A 69 14.81 -1.39 56.09
N GLN A 70 15.74 -1.34 57.04
CA GLN A 70 16.86 -0.37 57.07
C GLN A 70 18.23 -1.08 57.03
N SER A 71 18.26 -2.41 57.21
CA SER A 71 19.43 -3.28 57.04
C SER A 71 19.02 -4.64 56.46
N SER A 72 19.99 -5.40 55.97
CA SER A 72 19.80 -6.81 55.61
C SER A 72 19.56 -7.67 56.85
N ILE A 73 18.97 -8.84 56.64
CA ILE A 73 19.00 -9.97 57.57
C ILE A 73 19.71 -11.16 56.88
N SER A 74 20.34 -12.02 57.65
CA SER A 74 21.04 -13.20 57.11
C SER A 74 20.12 -14.39 56.86
N GLY A 75 18.97 -14.42 57.53
CA GLY A 75 17.99 -15.50 57.46
C GLY A 75 16.96 -15.40 56.34
N THR A 76 15.83 -16.06 56.57
CA THR A 76 14.71 -16.19 55.63
C THR A 76 13.48 -15.43 56.11
N VAL A 77 12.85 -14.67 55.23
CA VAL A 77 11.48 -14.16 55.42
C VAL A 77 10.50 -15.17 54.82
N SER A 78 9.68 -15.80 55.65
CA SER A 78 8.62 -16.71 55.23
C SER A 78 7.27 -16.01 55.27
N LEU A 79 6.70 -15.74 54.11
CA LEU A 79 5.43 -15.03 53.99
C LEU A 79 4.23 -15.98 54.14
N SER A 80 3.45 -15.78 55.19
CA SER A 80 2.18 -16.46 55.38
C SER A 80 1.12 -15.94 54.42
N SER A 81 0.15 -16.78 54.03
CA SER A 81 -1.04 -16.32 53.32
C SER A 81 -1.88 -15.47 54.27
N ASN A 82 -1.99 -14.18 53.98
CA ASN A 82 -2.70 -13.23 54.82
C ASN A 82 -3.42 -12.15 53.99
N THR A 83 -3.92 -11.12 54.64
CA THR A 83 -4.60 -10.00 53.97
C THR A 83 -3.62 -9.05 53.26
N ALA A 84 -2.41 -8.88 53.80
CA ALA A 84 -1.36 -8.07 53.20
C ALA A 84 0.00 -8.41 53.80
N ASN A 85 1.00 -8.63 52.95
CA ASN A 85 2.42 -8.62 53.32
C ASN A 85 3.06 -7.43 52.60
N ILE A 86 3.57 -6.47 53.37
CA ILE A 86 4.11 -5.22 52.86
C ILE A 86 5.61 -5.18 53.15
N PHE A 87 6.42 -5.03 52.10
CA PHE A 87 7.83 -4.69 52.23
C PHE A 87 8.03 -3.19 51.99
N ASP A 88 8.67 -2.51 52.94
CA ASP A 88 8.97 -1.08 52.87
C ASP A 88 10.49 -0.85 52.96
N PHE A 89 11.05 -0.32 51.87
CA PHE A 89 12.47 -0.01 51.71
C PHE A 89 12.76 1.50 51.70
N GLN A 90 11.79 2.35 52.00
CA GLN A 90 11.94 3.80 51.85
C GLN A 90 13.16 4.37 52.58
N ASN A 91 13.53 3.75 53.72
CA ASN A 91 14.64 4.16 54.58
C ASN A 91 15.83 3.18 54.55
N TYR A 92 15.90 2.29 53.56
CA TYR A 92 17.07 1.41 53.41
C TYR A 92 18.35 2.23 53.17
N ALA A 93 19.54 1.64 53.27
CA ALA A 93 20.79 2.33 52.88
C ALA A 93 20.97 2.34 51.35
N PRO A 94 21.53 3.39 50.73
CA PRO A 94 21.74 3.47 49.27
C PRO A 94 22.38 2.22 48.69
N GLY A 95 21.79 1.72 47.59
CA GLY A 95 22.19 0.45 47.00
C GLY A 95 21.08 -0.20 46.20
N VAL A 96 21.47 -1.16 45.37
CA VAL A 96 20.56 -1.85 44.45
C VAL A 96 19.67 -2.83 45.22
N VAL A 97 18.37 -2.54 45.29
CA VAL A 97 17.34 -3.43 45.85
C VAL A 97 16.63 -4.15 44.71
N ILE A 98 16.91 -5.45 44.57
CA ILE A 98 16.27 -6.31 43.56
C ILE A 98 15.38 -7.32 44.27
N LEU A 99 14.07 -7.16 44.13
CA LEU A 99 13.11 -8.22 44.44
C LEU A 99 13.07 -9.18 43.25
N ASP A 100 13.70 -10.34 43.42
CA ASP A 100 13.68 -11.42 42.44
C ASP A 100 12.60 -12.43 42.85
N LEU A 101 11.43 -12.30 42.23
CA LEU A 101 10.29 -13.19 42.49
C LEU A 101 10.61 -14.62 42.03
N GLN A 102 11.30 -14.77 40.90
CA GLN A 102 11.70 -16.07 40.36
C GLN A 102 12.54 -16.86 41.37
N ASN A 103 13.59 -16.25 41.90
CA ASN A 103 14.51 -16.91 42.82
C ASN A 103 14.06 -16.83 44.28
N SER A 104 12.94 -16.15 44.56
CA SER A 104 12.47 -15.87 45.91
C SER A 104 13.58 -15.26 46.78
N THR A 105 14.21 -14.21 46.26
CA THR A 105 15.32 -13.52 46.95
C THR A 105 15.16 -12.02 46.87
N MET A 106 15.69 -11.33 47.88
CA MET A 106 15.99 -9.90 47.79
C MET A 106 17.49 -9.73 47.85
N THR A 107 18.09 -9.28 46.74
CA THR A 107 19.55 -9.26 46.57
C THR A 107 20.21 -8.46 47.70
N GLY A 108 21.08 -9.12 48.46
CA GLY A 108 21.80 -8.51 49.58
C GLY A 108 20.95 -8.20 50.82
N ILE A 109 19.67 -8.60 50.87
CA ILE A 109 18.75 -8.27 51.97
C ILE A 109 18.27 -9.49 52.72
N ALA A 110 17.65 -10.46 52.04
CA ALA A 110 17.06 -11.64 52.66
C ALA A 110 16.78 -12.73 51.62
N THR A 111 16.73 -13.98 52.09
CA THR A 111 16.06 -15.06 51.34
C THR A 111 14.56 -15.02 51.62
N LEU A 112 13.73 -15.38 50.64
CA LEU A 112 12.29 -15.41 50.78
C LEU A 112 11.76 -16.83 50.65
N SER A 113 10.68 -17.12 51.37
CA SER A 113 9.84 -18.30 51.17
C SER A 113 8.40 -17.86 50.99
N ASN A 114 7.68 -18.52 50.08
CA ASN A 114 6.30 -18.19 49.70
C ASN A 114 6.14 -16.74 49.20
N VAL A 115 7.07 -16.27 48.36
CA VAL A 115 7.08 -14.89 47.84
C VAL A 115 5.78 -14.50 47.13
N ILE A 116 5.02 -15.47 46.61
CA ILE A 116 3.70 -15.28 46.01
C ILE A 116 2.67 -14.64 46.96
N ASN A 117 2.91 -14.68 48.27
CA ASN A 117 2.07 -14.04 49.28
C ASN A 117 2.43 -12.57 49.54
N LEU A 118 3.47 -12.03 48.88
CA LEU A 118 3.80 -10.61 48.94
C LEU A 118 2.74 -9.80 48.20
N THR A 119 2.16 -8.79 48.87
CA THR A 119 1.08 -7.98 48.29
C THR A 119 1.55 -6.58 47.92
N ASN A 120 2.53 -6.04 48.64
CA ASN A 120 3.02 -4.68 48.41
C ASN A 120 4.53 -4.59 48.57
N ILE A 121 5.16 -3.83 47.68
CA ILE A 121 6.54 -3.36 47.85
C ILE A 121 6.60 -1.85 47.66
N ILE A 122 7.25 -1.17 48.60
CA ILE A 122 7.54 0.26 48.54
C ILE A 122 9.05 0.39 48.43
N GLY A 123 9.53 0.81 47.26
CA GLY A 123 10.94 1.03 46.99
C GLY A 123 11.47 2.32 47.63
N ARG A 124 12.74 2.62 47.32
CA ARG A 124 13.48 3.75 47.89
C ARG A 124 13.06 5.07 47.22
N THR A 125 13.25 6.19 47.90
CA THR A 125 12.92 7.52 47.37
C THR A 125 13.99 8.14 46.48
N SER A 126 15.23 7.61 46.47
CA SER A 126 16.40 8.25 45.83
C SER A 126 16.93 7.51 44.60
N ASP A 127 16.73 6.20 44.54
CA ASP A 127 17.27 5.26 43.55
C ASP A 127 16.27 4.14 43.22
N TYR A 128 15.01 4.30 43.69
CA TYR A 128 13.89 3.40 43.43
C TYR A 128 14.25 1.91 43.65
N GLY A 129 13.62 0.98 42.93
CA GLY A 129 13.77 -0.45 43.17
C GLY A 129 13.53 -1.25 41.90
N THR A 130 14.15 -2.43 41.84
CA THR A 130 13.99 -3.37 40.73
C THR A 130 13.11 -4.53 41.16
N ILE A 131 12.16 -4.88 40.31
CA ILE A 131 11.37 -6.10 40.47
C ILE A 131 11.60 -6.97 39.25
N LYS A 132 11.99 -8.22 39.51
CA LYS A 132 12.09 -9.27 38.50
C LYS A 132 10.97 -10.28 38.68
N GLY A 133 10.21 -10.52 37.59
CA GLY A 133 9.07 -11.42 37.52
C GLY A 133 9.41 -12.89 37.79
N LEU A 134 8.38 -13.72 37.96
CA LEU A 134 8.51 -15.18 37.92
C LEU A 134 8.85 -15.66 36.48
N ASN A 135 9.12 -16.95 36.30
CA ASN A 135 9.30 -17.55 34.98
C ASN A 135 7.99 -17.89 34.25
N SER A 136 6.84 -17.63 34.88
CA SER A 136 5.55 -17.56 34.19
C SER A 136 5.35 -16.18 33.57
N GLY A 137 4.55 -16.03 32.53
CA GLY A 137 4.22 -14.71 32.00
C GLY A 137 3.34 -13.91 32.98
N HIS A 138 3.59 -12.61 33.11
CA HIS A 138 2.78 -11.70 33.91
C HIS A 138 2.21 -10.54 33.09
N THR A 139 1.19 -9.89 33.67
CA THR A 139 0.75 -8.57 33.25
C THR A 139 1.21 -7.54 34.27
N TRP A 140 2.06 -6.64 33.83
CA TRP A 140 2.57 -5.49 34.56
C TRP A 140 1.74 -4.27 34.18
N THR A 141 0.99 -3.70 35.11
CA THR A 141 0.17 -2.51 34.87
C THR A 141 0.79 -1.31 35.56
N ARG A 142 1.29 -0.35 34.78
CA ARG A 142 1.76 0.94 35.27
C ARG A 142 0.58 1.90 35.43
N THR A 143 0.31 2.32 36.66
CA THR A 143 -0.79 3.24 36.98
C THR A 143 -0.34 4.70 37.10
N SER A 144 0.93 4.93 37.43
CA SER A 144 1.59 6.23 37.45
C SER A 144 3.11 6.03 37.48
N ASP A 145 3.87 7.11 37.47
CA ASP A 145 5.34 7.06 37.61
C ASP A 145 5.75 6.23 38.82
N HIS A 146 6.63 5.27 38.58
CA HIS A 146 7.20 4.35 39.57
C HIS A 146 6.17 3.52 40.34
N LYS A 147 4.94 3.35 39.83
CA LYS A 147 3.84 2.70 40.56
C LYS A 147 2.94 1.89 39.65
N GLY A 148 2.55 0.72 40.15
CA GLY A 148 1.72 -0.20 39.40
C GLY A 148 1.41 -1.50 40.12
N THR A 149 0.98 -2.48 39.34
CA THR A 149 0.67 -3.83 39.80
C THR A 149 1.25 -4.89 38.88
N ILE A 150 1.50 -6.08 39.43
CA ILE A 150 1.86 -7.30 38.71
C ILE A 150 0.75 -8.31 38.97
N SER A 151 0.30 -8.97 37.92
CA SER A 151 -0.73 -10.01 37.96
C SER A 151 -0.34 -11.23 37.11
N GLY A 152 -0.87 -12.40 37.43
CA GLY A 152 -0.58 -13.66 36.72
C GLY A 152 0.43 -14.54 37.44
N GLY A 153 0.01 -15.18 38.53
CA GLY A 153 0.87 -16.01 39.40
C GLY A 153 1.24 -15.34 40.73
N ILE A 154 1.17 -14.02 40.79
CA ILE A 154 1.23 -13.17 42.00
C ILE A 154 0.28 -11.97 41.81
N THR A 155 -0.20 -11.38 42.91
CA THR A 155 -0.86 -10.06 42.90
C THR A 155 -0.03 -9.11 43.76
N LEU A 156 0.86 -8.36 43.12
CA LEU A 156 1.82 -7.46 43.80
C LEU A 156 1.59 -6.03 43.36
N ALA A 157 1.29 -5.13 44.29
CA ALA A 157 1.37 -3.69 44.05
C ALA A 157 2.77 -3.17 44.36
N PHE A 158 3.30 -2.30 43.50
CA PHE A 158 4.58 -1.66 43.70
C PHE A 158 4.44 -0.14 43.70
N GLU A 159 5.23 0.52 44.55
CA GLU A 159 5.38 1.96 44.58
C GLU A 159 6.86 2.30 44.68
N LYS A 160 7.31 3.40 44.05
CA LYS A 160 8.71 3.81 44.02
C LYS A 160 9.64 2.71 43.47
N ASN A 161 9.22 2.03 42.40
CA ASN A 161 10.04 1.08 41.65
C ASN A 161 10.06 1.50 40.18
N ASP A 162 11.25 1.60 39.59
CA ASP A 162 11.51 2.20 38.28
C ASP A 162 12.14 1.21 37.28
N GLN A 163 12.51 0.01 37.73
CA GLN A 163 13.05 -1.06 36.89
C GLN A 163 12.13 -2.29 36.95
N LEU A 164 11.43 -2.55 35.84
CA LEU A 164 10.51 -3.68 35.69
C LEU A 164 11.13 -4.74 34.77
N ASP A 165 11.53 -5.89 35.30
CA ASP A 165 12.04 -7.02 34.51
C ASP A 165 11.00 -8.14 34.47
N GLY A 166 10.48 -8.44 33.27
CA GLY A 166 9.50 -9.50 33.06
C GLY A 166 10.03 -10.90 33.40
N GLY A 167 11.35 -11.10 33.38
CA GLY A 167 11.95 -12.42 33.53
C GLY A 167 11.89 -13.25 32.24
N SER A 168 11.84 -14.58 32.36
CA SER A 168 11.87 -15.48 31.19
C SER A 168 10.49 -15.85 30.63
N GLY A 169 9.43 -15.41 31.30
CA GLY A 169 8.05 -15.58 30.85
C GLY A 169 7.73 -14.75 29.62
N THR A 170 6.50 -14.88 29.13
CA THR A 170 5.94 -13.95 28.15
C THR A 170 5.17 -12.87 28.89
N ASP A 171 5.76 -11.69 29.01
CA ASP A 171 5.25 -10.63 29.86
C ASP A 171 4.59 -9.52 29.04
N THR A 172 3.58 -8.89 29.65
CA THR A 172 2.82 -7.77 29.05
C THR A 172 2.92 -6.54 29.94
N LEU A 173 3.45 -5.44 29.40
CA LEU A 173 3.43 -4.14 30.04
C LEU A 173 2.22 -3.34 29.54
N VAL A 174 1.36 -2.92 30.45
CA VAL A 174 0.16 -2.11 30.22
C VAL A 174 0.34 -0.75 30.86
N VAL A 175 0.03 0.33 30.15
CA VAL A 175 0.22 1.71 30.66
C VAL A 175 -1.03 2.59 30.49
N THR A 176 -1.07 3.71 31.21
CA THR A 176 -2.09 4.76 31.09
C THR A 176 -1.48 6.07 30.53
N GLY A 177 -1.64 6.34 29.23
CA GLY A 177 -1.24 7.51 28.44
C GLY A 177 0.26 7.68 28.31
N SER A 178 0.93 7.21 27.25
CA SER A 178 2.40 7.17 27.29
C SER A 178 3.14 7.17 25.95
N THR A 179 4.42 7.52 26.05
CA THR A 179 5.48 7.22 25.09
C THR A 179 6.27 6.02 25.57
N PHE A 180 6.38 4.98 24.74
CA PHE A 180 7.29 3.86 24.92
C PHE A 180 8.56 4.15 24.11
N ASN A 181 9.70 4.37 24.78
CA ASN A 181 11.00 4.46 24.15
C ASN A 181 11.63 3.06 24.13
N ILE A 182 11.63 2.41 22.98
CA ILE A 182 12.10 1.03 22.81
C ILE A 182 13.55 1.11 22.36
N THR A 183 14.46 0.79 23.28
CA THR A 183 15.92 1.01 23.11
C THR A 183 16.71 -0.28 22.90
N GLY A 184 16.09 -1.44 23.17
CA GLY A 184 16.67 -2.75 22.93
C GLY A 184 15.62 -3.79 22.58
N THR A 185 15.98 -5.07 22.65
CA THR A 185 15.01 -6.16 22.46
C THR A 185 14.19 -6.33 23.73
N ASP A 186 12.87 -6.21 23.63
CA ASP A 186 11.91 -6.33 24.72
C ASP A 186 12.25 -5.41 25.91
N SER A 187 12.89 -4.27 25.62
CA SER A 187 13.43 -3.35 26.62
C SER A 187 13.36 -1.89 26.20
N GLY A 188 13.26 -1.01 27.19
CA GLY A 188 13.09 0.41 26.97
C GLY A 188 12.68 1.16 28.22
N ASP A 189 12.04 2.29 28.03
CA ASP A 189 11.43 3.08 29.10
C ASP A 189 10.05 3.62 28.72
N ILE A 190 9.30 4.04 29.74
CA ILE A 190 8.02 4.72 29.62
C ILE A 190 8.22 6.19 30.01
N ASN A 191 7.98 7.09 29.06
CA ASN A 191 8.12 8.55 29.19
C ASN A 191 9.51 9.04 29.66
N GLY A 192 10.56 8.24 29.55
CA GLY A 192 11.89 8.53 30.10
C GLY A 192 12.01 8.31 31.61
N ILE A 193 11.04 7.61 32.22
CA ILE A 193 10.89 7.51 33.67
C ILE A 193 11.07 6.06 34.14
N ASP A 194 10.14 5.18 33.76
CA ASP A 194 10.13 3.79 34.21
C ASP A 194 10.74 2.88 33.16
N ASN A 195 11.83 2.21 33.48
CA ASN A 195 12.52 1.28 32.61
C ASN A 195 11.86 -0.10 32.65
N PHE A 196 11.85 -0.76 31.50
CA PHE A 196 11.40 -2.14 31.37
C PHE A 196 12.42 -2.99 30.62
N THR A 197 12.50 -4.26 31.01
CA THR A 197 13.29 -5.29 30.34
C THR A 197 12.50 -6.59 30.29
N SER A 198 12.79 -7.42 29.30
CA SER A 198 12.13 -8.71 29.10
C SER A 198 10.59 -8.61 28.97
N MET A 199 10.08 -7.52 28.39
CA MET A 199 8.64 -7.33 28.12
C MET A 199 8.33 -7.58 26.64
N GLN A 200 7.83 -8.76 26.30
CA GLN A 200 7.56 -9.14 24.91
C GLN A 200 6.32 -8.45 24.36
N ASN A 201 5.38 -8.03 25.21
CA ASN A 201 4.14 -7.38 24.77
C ASN A 201 3.98 -6.01 25.42
N LEU A 202 3.55 -5.04 24.62
CA LEU A 202 3.26 -3.68 25.07
C LEU A 202 1.80 -3.35 24.76
N THR A 203 1.06 -2.90 25.77
CA THR A 203 -0.30 -2.40 25.61
C THR A 203 -0.33 -0.94 26.04
N GLY A 204 -0.66 -0.09 25.08
CA GLY A 204 -0.94 1.32 25.30
C GLY A 204 -2.20 1.53 26.15
N SER A 205 -2.61 2.77 26.18
CA SER A 205 -3.72 3.25 26.97
C SER A 205 -4.97 3.45 26.15
N SER A 206 -6.02 3.98 26.79
CA SER A 206 -7.23 4.40 26.08
C SER A 206 -7.07 5.74 25.33
N SER A 207 -5.87 6.34 25.33
CA SER A 207 -5.54 7.58 24.62
C SER A 207 -4.54 7.30 23.49
N SER A 208 -4.05 8.34 22.81
CA SER A 208 -2.97 8.19 21.83
C SER A 208 -1.66 7.83 22.52
N ASP A 209 -1.00 6.79 22.03
CA ASP A 209 0.32 6.35 22.50
C ASP A 209 1.36 6.40 21.36
N LEU A 210 2.61 6.61 21.75
CA LEU A 210 3.75 6.71 20.84
C LEU A 210 4.76 5.61 21.16
N PHE A 211 5.03 4.73 20.20
CA PHE A 211 6.04 3.67 20.31
C PHE A 211 7.25 4.06 19.45
N ILE A 212 8.33 4.52 20.09
CA ILE A 212 9.54 5.00 19.42
C ILE A 212 10.60 3.90 19.44
N PHE A 213 11.06 3.49 18.26
CA PHE A 213 12.06 2.45 18.13
C PHE A 213 13.45 3.03 17.85
N SER A 214 14.42 2.74 18.72
CA SER A 214 15.84 2.98 18.46
C SER A 214 16.37 1.99 17.43
N ASN A 215 17.46 2.35 16.72
CA ASN A 215 18.05 1.48 15.70
C ASN A 215 18.32 0.04 16.22
N GLY A 216 17.68 -0.95 15.61
CA GLY A 216 17.82 -2.38 15.94
C GLY A 216 17.03 -2.86 17.17
N ALA A 217 16.26 -2.00 17.83
CA ALA A 217 15.44 -2.35 18.99
C ALA A 217 14.17 -3.12 18.58
N LYS A 218 13.73 -4.13 19.34
CA LYS A 218 12.68 -5.05 18.90
C LYS A 218 11.65 -5.29 19.99
N ILE A 219 10.41 -5.58 19.59
CA ILE A 219 9.38 -6.15 20.48
C ILE A 219 8.97 -7.49 19.87
N THR A 220 9.39 -8.57 20.49
CA THR A 220 9.27 -9.92 19.92
C THR A 220 7.83 -10.44 19.93
N GLY A 221 6.98 -9.92 20.82
CA GLY A 221 5.55 -10.19 20.87
C GLY A 221 4.70 -9.08 20.26
N ASN A 222 3.62 -8.72 20.95
CA ASN A 222 2.54 -7.90 20.40
C ASN A 222 2.59 -6.46 20.91
N ILE A 223 2.33 -5.51 20.02
CA ILE A 223 2.03 -4.11 20.37
C ILE A 223 0.55 -3.85 20.15
N ASN A 224 -0.14 -3.39 21.18
CA ASN A 224 -1.53 -2.97 21.08
C ASN A 224 -1.66 -1.52 21.53
N GLY A 225 -2.02 -0.62 20.62
CA GLY A 225 -2.25 0.79 20.96
C GLY A 225 -3.45 1.02 21.89
N ASN A 226 -4.35 0.03 22.04
CA ASN A 226 -5.48 0.01 22.99
C ASN A 226 -6.48 1.19 22.88
N SER A 227 -6.39 1.96 21.80
CA SER A 227 -7.35 3.00 21.45
C SER A 227 -7.59 3.00 19.93
N SER A 228 -8.75 3.50 19.50
CA SER A 228 -9.13 3.50 18.07
C SER A 228 -8.50 4.62 17.26
N SER A 229 -7.74 5.53 17.88
CA SER A 229 -7.17 6.69 17.20
C SER A 229 -5.88 7.19 17.84
N GLY A 230 -4.98 7.68 17.00
CA GLY A 230 -3.83 8.50 17.41
C GLY A 230 -2.57 7.72 17.80
N ASN A 231 -2.60 6.39 17.78
CA ASN A 231 -1.42 5.58 18.09
C ASN A 231 -0.41 5.59 16.95
N ILE A 232 0.87 5.66 17.29
CA ILE A 232 1.97 5.82 16.35
C ILE A 232 3.04 4.75 16.60
N LEU A 233 3.37 3.97 15.57
CA LEU A 233 4.64 3.24 15.49
C LEU A 233 5.67 4.12 14.79
N ASN A 234 6.75 4.46 15.47
CA ASN A 234 7.76 5.38 14.98
C ASN A 234 9.12 4.69 14.84
N PHE A 235 9.53 4.45 13.59
CA PHE A 235 10.82 3.88 13.23
C PHE A 235 11.81 4.92 12.71
N ASP A 236 11.58 6.22 12.88
CA ASP A 236 12.40 7.30 12.30
C ASP A 236 13.91 7.16 12.55
N ALA A 237 14.30 6.57 13.70
CA ALA A 237 15.68 6.33 14.10
C ALA A 237 16.30 5.02 13.58
N TYR A 238 15.52 4.16 12.89
CA TYR A 238 16.04 2.96 12.25
C TYR A 238 16.94 3.32 11.06
N ALA A 239 18.09 2.64 10.98
CA ALA A 239 19.05 2.78 9.89
C ALA A 239 18.98 1.63 8.86
N THR A 240 18.11 0.63 9.12
CA THR A 240 17.76 -0.42 8.17
C THR A 240 16.36 -0.19 7.64
N VAL A 241 16.15 -0.55 6.38
CA VAL A 241 14.82 -0.49 5.77
C VAL A 241 13.89 -1.48 6.44
N ILE A 242 12.62 -1.10 6.54
CA ILE A 242 11.59 -1.93 7.15
C ILE A 242 10.49 -2.30 6.15
N THR A 243 9.84 -3.43 6.40
CA THR A 243 8.59 -3.80 5.77
C THR A 243 7.47 -3.78 6.81
N ALA A 244 6.48 -2.92 6.61
CA ALA A 244 5.25 -2.90 7.38
C ALA A 244 4.17 -3.69 6.64
N ASN A 245 3.78 -4.85 7.17
CA ASN A 245 2.75 -5.70 6.57
C ASN A 245 1.45 -5.60 7.36
N LEU A 246 0.44 -4.94 6.79
CA LEU A 246 -0.86 -4.75 7.43
C LEU A 246 -1.76 -5.99 7.37
N ALA A 247 -1.50 -6.93 6.47
CA ALA A 247 -2.25 -8.19 6.39
C ALA A 247 -1.92 -9.13 7.56
N THR A 248 -0.65 -9.16 7.98
CA THR A 248 -0.18 -9.94 9.14
C THR A 248 -0.04 -9.10 10.41
N GLY A 249 -0.10 -7.78 10.29
CA GLY A 249 0.14 -6.85 11.38
C GLY A 249 1.59 -6.90 11.87
N THR A 250 2.59 -7.08 11.00
CA THR A 250 3.99 -7.26 11.43
C THR A 250 4.92 -6.19 10.88
N ILE A 251 6.01 -5.90 11.59
CA ILE A 251 7.14 -5.11 11.08
C ILE A 251 8.38 -5.99 10.98
N THR A 252 9.09 -5.96 9.85
CA THR A 252 10.34 -6.71 9.64
C THR A 252 11.45 -5.85 9.05
N ASP A 253 12.71 -6.24 9.28
CA ASP A 253 13.94 -5.61 8.76
C ASP A 253 14.85 -6.63 8.04
N GLY A 254 14.27 -7.75 7.58
CA GLY A 254 14.98 -8.99 7.26
C GLY A 254 14.81 -10.07 8.35
N GLY A 255 14.42 -9.67 9.56
CA GLY A 255 13.83 -10.54 10.58
C GLY A 255 12.63 -9.88 11.24
N THR A 256 12.00 -10.53 12.21
CA THR A 256 10.90 -9.92 12.99
C THR A 256 11.44 -8.76 13.83
N VAL A 257 10.79 -7.60 13.75
CA VAL A 257 11.03 -6.41 14.59
C VAL A 257 9.87 -6.21 15.56
N VAL A 258 8.64 -6.32 15.05
CA VAL A 258 7.40 -6.34 15.84
C VAL A 258 6.63 -7.61 15.49
N GLY A 259 6.43 -8.48 16.49
CA GLY A 259 5.77 -9.77 16.34
C GLY A 259 4.34 -9.67 15.81
N SER A 260 3.53 -8.80 16.40
CA SER A 260 2.34 -8.25 15.74
C SER A 260 1.97 -6.87 16.29
N PHE A 261 1.17 -6.08 15.56
CA PHE A 261 0.61 -4.83 16.04
C PHE A 261 -0.89 -4.74 15.78
N SER A 262 -1.58 -4.03 16.67
CA SER A 262 -3.02 -3.78 16.59
C SER A 262 -3.33 -2.38 17.14
N ASN A 263 -4.47 -1.82 16.72
CA ASN A 263 -4.90 -0.49 17.15
C ASN A 263 -3.85 0.61 16.88
N ILE A 264 -3.14 0.53 15.75
CA ILE A 264 -2.18 1.53 15.29
C ILE A 264 -2.79 2.31 14.12
N GLN A 265 -2.72 3.64 14.15
CA GLN A 265 -3.28 4.50 13.10
C GLN A 265 -2.21 5.25 12.31
N ASN A 266 -0.98 5.30 12.81
CA ASN A 266 0.13 5.96 12.12
C ASN A 266 1.38 5.08 12.16
N ILE A 267 2.05 4.95 11.03
CA ILE A 267 3.34 4.27 10.93
C ILE A 267 4.33 5.21 10.25
N ILE A 268 5.41 5.56 10.95
CA ILE A 268 6.52 6.33 10.40
C ILE A 268 7.63 5.34 10.06
N GLY A 269 8.03 5.31 8.79
CA GLY A 269 9.12 4.49 8.29
C GLY A 269 10.48 4.88 8.86
N SER A 270 11.48 4.11 8.47
CA SER A 270 12.88 4.28 8.84
C SER A 270 13.49 5.60 8.32
N GLY A 271 14.60 6.00 8.91
CA GLY A 271 15.46 7.07 8.39
C GLY A 271 16.34 6.65 7.21
N SER A 272 16.11 5.46 6.63
CA SER A 272 16.97 4.80 5.66
C SER A 272 16.72 5.25 4.20
N SER A 273 17.32 4.52 3.25
CA SER A 273 17.27 4.83 1.81
C SER A 273 15.85 4.97 1.25
N THR A 274 15.69 5.88 0.30
CA THR A 274 14.49 6.04 -0.54
C THR A 274 14.60 5.21 -1.84
N GLY A 275 13.59 5.26 -2.69
CA GLY A 275 13.61 4.52 -3.96
C GLY A 275 13.17 3.06 -3.86
N SER A 276 13.54 2.25 -4.86
CA SER A 276 13.15 0.84 -4.96
C SER A 276 13.75 -0.05 -3.87
N SER A 277 14.83 0.38 -3.21
CA SER A 277 15.43 -0.33 -2.07
C SER A 277 14.95 0.19 -0.71
N GLY A 278 14.06 1.19 -0.67
CA GLY A 278 13.56 1.79 0.55
C GLY A 278 12.43 1.02 1.23
N ASP A 279 11.82 1.64 2.23
CA ASP A 279 10.79 1.00 3.05
C ASP A 279 9.56 0.56 2.25
N ILE A 280 9.00 -0.58 2.66
CA ILE A 280 7.84 -1.21 2.02
C ILE A 280 6.66 -1.17 2.97
N ILE A 281 5.51 -0.71 2.48
CA ILE A 281 4.22 -0.91 3.16
C ILE A 281 3.33 -1.82 2.31
N ILE A 282 2.79 -2.86 2.95
CA ILE A 282 1.89 -3.85 2.33
C ILE A 282 0.50 -3.69 2.93
N GLY A 283 -0.51 -3.51 2.07
CA GLY A 283 -1.91 -3.35 2.46
C GLY A 283 -2.49 -4.57 3.16
N SER A 284 -3.66 -4.38 3.79
CA SER A 284 -4.42 -5.50 4.32
C SER A 284 -5.03 -6.32 3.18
N ASN A 285 -5.39 -7.58 3.42
CA ASN A 285 -6.05 -8.43 2.41
C ASN A 285 -7.52 -8.06 2.13
N ASN A 286 -7.94 -6.84 2.48
CA ASN A 286 -9.23 -6.25 2.13
C ASN A 286 -9.09 -5.38 0.89
N SER A 287 -10.20 -4.88 0.35
CA SER A 287 -10.10 -3.78 -0.61
C SER A 287 -9.56 -2.54 0.09
N ASN A 288 -8.47 -1.98 -0.42
CA ASN A 288 -7.86 -0.78 0.16
C ASN A 288 -7.90 0.40 -0.83
N VAL A 289 -8.14 1.59 -0.31
CA VAL A 289 -7.94 2.85 -1.04
C VAL A 289 -6.71 3.54 -0.46
N TRP A 290 -5.66 3.61 -1.27
CA TRP A 290 -4.41 4.29 -0.99
C TRP A 290 -4.51 5.72 -1.52
N THR A 291 -4.39 6.71 -0.64
CA THR A 291 -4.42 8.12 -1.03
C THR A 291 -3.11 8.78 -0.69
N MET A 292 -2.40 9.29 -1.71
CA MET A 292 -1.21 10.09 -1.49
C MET A 292 -1.51 11.39 -0.74
N THR A 293 -0.70 11.69 0.26
CA THR A 293 -0.78 12.91 1.07
C THR A 293 0.50 13.75 1.02
N GLY A 294 1.63 13.13 0.71
CA GLY A 294 2.95 13.77 0.63
C GLY A 294 3.93 12.92 -0.18
N ALA A 295 5.19 13.36 -0.27
CA ALA A 295 6.25 12.52 -0.82
C ALA A 295 6.46 11.30 0.08
N ASP A 296 6.48 10.10 -0.49
CA ASP A 296 6.60 8.82 0.23
C ASP A 296 5.65 8.69 1.43
N ALA A 297 4.44 9.27 1.31
CA ALA A 297 3.45 9.35 2.37
C ALA A 297 2.02 9.30 1.84
N GLY A 298 1.14 8.68 2.64
CA GLY A 298 -0.24 8.49 2.27
C GLY A 298 -1.13 7.99 3.39
N THR A 299 -2.35 7.64 3.03
CA THR A 299 -3.31 6.93 3.88
C THR A 299 -3.82 5.69 3.18
N ILE A 300 -4.15 4.66 3.96
CA ILE A 300 -4.75 3.40 3.52
C ILE A 300 -6.10 3.29 4.22
N ASN A 301 -7.18 3.33 3.45
CA ASN A 301 -8.53 3.13 3.97
C ASN A 301 -9.05 1.76 3.49
N ASN A 302 -9.31 0.85 4.43
CA ASN A 302 -9.84 -0.49 4.15
C ASN A 302 -11.32 -0.64 4.54
N GLY A 303 -12.05 0.47 4.65
CA GLY A 303 -13.47 0.52 5.02
C GLY A 303 -13.75 0.47 6.52
N SER A 304 -12.85 -0.09 7.33
CA SER A 304 -13.00 -0.18 8.79
C SER A 304 -11.98 0.67 9.56
N THR A 305 -10.83 0.94 8.98
CA THR A 305 -9.74 1.70 9.62
C THR A 305 -9.00 2.52 8.58
N ILE A 306 -8.50 3.68 9.01
CA ILE A 306 -7.58 4.51 8.23
C ILE A 306 -6.21 4.42 8.91
N ILE A 307 -5.21 3.99 8.15
CA ILE A 307 -3.80 4.01 8.56
C ILE A 307 -3.09 5.09 7.75
N ALA A 308 -2.51 6.07 8.43
CA ALA A 308 -1.60 7.02 7.83
C ALA A 308 -0.17 6.48 7.88
N PHE A 309 0.61 6.77 6.85
CA PHE A 309 2.00 6.35 6.78
C PHE A 309 2.88 7.44 6.16
N SER A 310 4.16 7.46 6.53
CA SER A 310 5.17 8.34 5.96
C SER A 310 6.52 7.63 5.87
N LYS A 311 7.39 8.11 4.97
CA LYS A 311 8.71 7.55 4.67
C LYS A 311 8.70 6.16 4.03
N PHE A 312 7.58 5.75 3.46
CA PHE A 312 7.49 4.51 2.69
C PHE A 312 7.57 4.81 1.21
N SER A 313 8.68 4.46 0.57
CA SER A 313 8.91 4.67 -0.86
C SER A 313 8.26 3.61 -1.73
N ASN A 314 7.99 2.42 -1.19
CA ASN A 314 7.41 1.29 -1.91
C ASN A 314 6.05 0.88 -1.35
N TRP A 315 5.01 0.90 -2.18
CA TRP A 315 3.63 0.59 -1.77
C TRP A 315 3.19 -0.69 -2.47
N THR A 316 2.62 -1.64 -1.72
CA THR A 316 2.12 -2.90 -2.27
C THR A 316 0.71 -3.15 -1.74
N GLY A 317 -0.24 -3.42 -2.62
CA GLY A 317 -1.59 -3.80 -2.22
C GLY A 317 -1.67 -5.20 -1.62
N GLY A 318 -2.86 -5.56 -1.17
CA GLY A 318 -3.17 -6.87 -0.59
C GLY A 318 -3.57 -7.89 -1.66
N THR A 319 -4.50 -8.76 -1.28
CA THR A 319 -5.04 -9.82 -2.17
C THR A 319 -6.39 -9.48 -2.81
N ASN A 320 -7.01 -8.37 -2.41
CA ASN A 320 -8.30 -7.88 -2.91
C ASN A 320 -8.06 -6.56 -3.66
N GLN A 321 -9.10 -5.99 -4.26
CA GLN A 321 -8.98 -4.78 -5.09
C GLN A 321 -8.32 -3.61 -4.34
N ASP A 322 -7.19 -3.13 -4.84
CA ASP A 322 -6.49 -1.97 -4.32
C ASP A 322 -6.59 -0.78 -5.28
N ARG A 323 -6.96 0.40 -4.78
CA ARG A 323 -6.98 1.65 -5.57
C ARG A 323 -5.91 2.61 -5.09
N PHE A 324 -4.97 2.95 -5.97
CA PHE A 324 -3.86 3.87 -5.71
C PHE A 324 -4.11 5.25 -6.31
N VAL A 325 -4.53 6.19 -5.48
CA VAL A 325 -4.80 7.58 -5.86
C VAL A 325 -3.50 8.39 -5.82
N ILE A 326 -2.96 8.66 -7.00
CA ILE A 326 -1.70 9.38 -7.24
C ILE A 326 -1.99 10.88 -7.39
N LYS A 327 -1.16 11.71 -6.76
CA LYS A 327 -1.23 13.18 -6.81
C LYS A 327 0.14 13.75 -7.21
N ASN A 328 0.32 15.05 -7.06
CA ASN A 328 1.51 15.76 -7.55
C ASN A 328 2.78 15.61 -6.68
N ASN A 329 2.75 14.91 -5.54
CA ASN A 329 3.98 14.58 -4.79
C ASN A 329 4.60 13.30 -5.35
N GLN A 330 5.92 13.15 -5.27
CA GLN A 330 6.59 11.97 -5.83
C GLN A 330 6.48 10.75 -4.89
N ILE A 331 6.15 9.58 -5.45
CA ILE A 331 6.50 8.28 -4.82
C ILE A 331 7.88 7.92 -5.35
N SER A 332 8.88 7.93 -4.47
CA SER A 332 10.26 7.79 -4.86
C SER A 332 10.60 6.36 -5.28
N GLY A 333 9.83 5.35 -4.86
CA GLY A 333 9.98 3.94 -5.22
C GLY A 333 8.81 3.37 -6.04
N ILE A 334 8.50 2.10 -5.82
CA ILE A 334 7.61 1.28 -6.65
C ILE A 334 6.19 1.24 -6.08
N VAL A 335 5.18 1.27 -6.95
CA VAL A 335 3.78 0.96 -6.61
C VAL A 335 3.39 -0.37 -7.23
N LYS A 336 2.93 -1.31 -6.41
CA LYS A 336 2.50 -2.64 -6.83
C LYS A 336 1.04 -2.87 -6.45
N GLY A 337 0.21 -3.23 -7.43
CA GLY A 337 -1.21 -3.55 -7.26
C GLY A 337 -1.45 -4.61 -6.19
N GLY A 338 -0.71 -5.73 -6.24
CA GLY A 338 -0.94 -6.87 -5.37
C GLY A 338 -1.56 -8.01 -6.18
N SER A 339 -2.52 -8.71 -5.58
CA SER A 339 -3.44 -9.59 -6.33
C SER A 339 -4.83 -8.95 -6.33
N GLY A 340 -5.64 -9.25 -7.34
CA GLY A 340 -6.97 -8.67 -7.47
C GLY A 340 -7.04 -7.66 -8.61
N ALA A 341 -8.21 -7.06 -8.78
CA ALA A 341 -8.46 -6.05 -9.81
C ALA A 341 -8.04 -4.68 -9.29
N ASP A 342 -6.77 -4.34 -9.49
CA ASP A 342 -6.15 -3.15 -8.91
C ASP A 342 -6.28 -1.93 -9.84
N THR A 343 -6.42 -0.76 -9.23
CA THR A 343 -6.63 0.51 -9.92
C THR A 343 -5.48 1.47 -9.67
N LEU A 344 -4.84 1.94 -10.75
CA LEU A 344 -3.93 3.08 -10.71
C LEU A 344 -4.70 4.35 -11.10
N ASP A 345 -4.84 5.28 -10.17
CA ASP A 345 -5.77 6.40 -10.28
C ASP A 345 -5.07 7.76 -10.22
N TYR A 346 -4.99 8.42 -11.38
CA TYR A 346 -4.49 9.77 -11.58
C TYR A 346 -5.61 10.82 -11.68
N SER A 347 -6.86 10.51 -11.32
CA SER A 347 -7.97 11.49 -11.41
C SER A 347 -7.74 12.77 -10.59
N GLN A 348 -6.87 12.73 -9.60
CA GLN A 348 -6.48 13.89 -8.76
C GLN A 348 -5.10 14.47 -9.13
N PHE A 349 -4.48 13.98 -10.20
CA PHE A 349 -3.20 14.47 -10.68
C PHE A 349 -3.39 15.66 -11.62
N VAL A 350 -2.60 16.71 -11.42
CA VAL A 350 -2.59 17.87 -12.33
C VAL A 350 -1.42 17.76 -13.30
N GLY A 351 -1.72 17.65 -14.60
CA GLY A 351 -0.74 17.62 -15.68
C GLY A 351 -0.91 16.42 -16.61
N ASN A 352 0.07 16.23 -17.48
CA ASN A 352 0.11 15.07 -18.37
C ASN A 352 0.61 13.85 -17.62
N VAL A 353 0.05 12.70 -17.94
CA VAL A 353 0.42 11.41 -17.38
C VAL A 353 0.80 10.49 -18.53
N ASN A 354 2.00 9.93 -18.46
CA ASN A 354 2.47 8.87 -19.33
C ASN A 354 2.52 7.57 -18.52
N ILE A 355 1.95 6.51 -19.08
CA ILE A 355 2.02 5.14 -18.58
C ILE A 355 2.54 4.29 -19.73
N ASN A 356 3.58 3.49 -19.45
CA ASN A 356 4.18 2.60 -20.42
C ASN A 356 4.20 1.18 -19.85
N PHE A 357 3.46 0.28 -20.50
CA PHE A 357 3.39 -1.13 -20.09
C PHE A 357 4.62 -1.94 -20.53
N ASP A 358 5.41 -1.45 -21.49
CA ASP A 358 6.64 -2.12 -21.94
C ASP A 358 7.70 -2.16 -20.83
N ASP A 359 7.97 -1.00 -20.23
CA ASP A 359 8.99 -0.86 -19.20
C ASP A 359 8.40 -0.70 -17.80
N ASN A 360 7.08 -0.83 -17.65
CA ASN A 360 6.37 -0.72 -16.38
C ASN A 360 6.62 0.64 -15.69
N SER A 361 6.62 1.73 -16.45
CA SER A 361 6.77 3.09 -15.92
C SER A 361 5.45 3.88 -15.89
N ALA A 362 5.35 4.79 -14.92
CA ALA A 362 4.25 5.73 -14.82
C ALA A 362 4.71 7.06 -14.24
N THR A 363 4.10 8.14 -14.73
CA THR A 363 4.45 9.51 -14.31
C THR A 363 4.38 9.66 -12.78
N ASN A 364 5.42 10.25 -12.20
CA ASN A 364 5.48 10.58 -10.77
C ASN A 364 5.52 9.39 -9.80
N ILE A 365 5.70 8.17 -10.31
CA ILE A 365 6.04 6.96 -9.55
C ILE A 365 7.44 6.52 -9.97
N PHE A 366 8.33 6.26 -9.01
CA PHE A 366 9.76 6.00 -9.25
C PHE A 366 10.42 7.07 -10.16
N GLY A 367 9.94 8.32 -10.07
CA GLY A 367 10.39 9.41 -10.94
C GLY A 367 10.06 9.22 -12.44
N GLY A 368 9.13 8.33 -12.78
CA GLY A 368 8.82 7.94 -14.15
C GLY A 368 9.81 6.96 -14.76
N ALA A 369 10.71 6.37 -13.96
CA ALA A 369 11.63 5.35 -14.44
C ALA A 369 10.96 3.98 -14.63
N ALA A 370 11.59 3.13 -15.44
CA ALA A 370 11.18 1.76 -15.68
C ALA A 370 11.05 0.95 -14.37
N GLY A 371 10.04 0.08 -14.30
CA GLY A 371 9.74 -0.77 -13.16
C GLY A 371 9.05 -0.09 -11.99
N GLY A 372 8.61 1.17 -12.16
CA GLY A 372 7.92 1.93 -11.12
C GLY A 372 6.51 1.41 -10.78
N VAL A 373 5.81 0.78 -11.73
CA VAL A 373 4.45 0.27 -11.52
C VAL A 373 4.35 -1.21 -11.85
N LEU A 374 3.74 -2.02 -10.99
CA LEU A 374 3.60 -3.47 -11.19
C LEU A 374 2.19 -3.92 -10.84
N GLY A 375 1.65 -4.93 -11.54
CA GLY A 375 0.37 -5.56 -11.18
C GLY A 375 -0.89 -4.81 -11.59
N PHE A 376 -0.79 -3.71 -12.36
CA PHE A 376 -1.96 -3.00 -12.92
C PHE A 376 -2.36 -3.45 -14.34
N HIS A 377 -1.51 -4.24 -14.97
CA HIS A 377 -1.76 -4.87 -16.27
C HIS A 377 -1.46 -6.39 -16.28
N GLU A 378 -0.83 -6.88 -15.22
CA GLU A 378 -0.29 -8.25 -15.13
C GLU A 378 -0.97 -9.08 -14.03
N ALA A 379 -2.26 -8.82 -13.79
CA ALA A 379 -2.94 -9.46 -12.68
C ALA A 379 -3.31 -10.91 -13.06
N VAL A 380 -2.74 -11.84 -12.30
CA VAL A 380 -3.21 -13.20 -11.98
C VAL A 380 -4.48 -13.61 -12.75
N PRO A 381 -4.50 -14.77 -13.46
CA PRO A 381 -5.66 -15.22 -14.22
C PRO A 381 -6.99 -15.01 -13.46
N GLY A 382 -7.82 -14.08 -13.94
CA GLY A 382 -9.15 -13.79 -13.36
C GLY A 382 -9.37 -12.40 -12.76
N SER A 383 -8.44 -11.45 -12.86
CA SER A 383 -8.66 -10.05 -12.44
C SER A 383 -8.20 -9.03 -13.47
N GLU A 384 -9.05 -8.06 -13.79
CA GLU A 384 -8.76 -6.97 -14.73
C GLU A 384 -8.21 -5.74 -13.98
N GLY A 385 -7.09 -5.19 -14.44
CA GLY A 385 -6.58 -3.94 -13.89
C GLY A 385 -7.37 -2.72 -14.38
N THR A 386 -7.22 -1.57 -13.71
CA THR A 386 -7.86 -0.31 -14.14
C THR A 386 -6.89 0.86 -14.08
N ILE A 387 -6.88 1.69 -15.12
CA ILE A 387 -6.19 2.98 -15.17
C ILE A 387 -7.23 4.11 -15.21
N ILE A 388 -7.16 5.05 -14.27
CA ILE A 388 -7.95 6.28 -14.31
C ILE A 388 -7.01 7.44 -14.58
N GLY A 389 -7.15 8.07 -15.74
CA GLY A 389 -6.30 9.16 -16.22
C GLY A 389 -6.83 10.56 -15.96
N THR A 390 -6.10 11.56 -16.44
CA THR A 390 -6.42 13.00 -16.30
C THR A 390 -7.23 13.60 -17.46
N GLY A 391 -7.52 12.80 -18.49
CA GLY A 391 -8.06 13.27 -19.77
C GLY A 391 -6.98 13.69 -20.78
N THR A 392 -5.71 13.81 -20.36
CA THR A 392 -4.54 14.01 -21.22
C THR A 392 -3.54 12.85 -21.12
N THR A 393 -3.97 11.72 -20.55
CA THR A 393 -3.12 10.56 -20.32
C THR A 393 -2.72 9.90 -21.63
N ILE A 394 -1.47 9.45 -21.70
CA ILE A 394 -0.91 8.64 -22.77
C ILE A 394 -0.63 7.25 -22.20
N ILE A 395 -1.12 6.22 -22.88
CA ILE A 395 -0.80 4.82 -22.56
C ILE A 395 -0.08 4.19 -23.74
N GLN A 396 1.04 3.54 -23.47
CA GLN A 396 1.78 2.71 -24.42
C GLN A 396 1.67 1.22 -24.05
N GLY A 397 1.38 0.38 -25.04
CA GLY A 397 1.35 -1.08 -24.92
C GLY A 397 2.75 -1.69 -24.84
N ALA A 398 2.83 -2.91 -24.30
CA ALA A 398 4.09 -3.63 -24.10
C ALA A 398 4.67 -4.20 -25.41
N ASN A 399 5.98 -4.22 -25.58
CA ASN A 399 6.56 -4.90 -26.74
C ASN A 399 6.46 -6.44 -26.59
N GLY A 400 6.54 -7.16 -27.71
CA GLY A 400 6.59 -8.62 -27.78
C GLY A 400 5.24 -9.33 -27.76
N SER A 401 4.11 -8.61 -27.76
CA SER A 401 2.76 -9.19 -27.78
C SER A 401 1.82 -8.44 -28.72
N ASP A 402 0.92 -9.18 -29.38
CA ASP A 402 -0.18 -8.54 -30.11
C ASP A 402 -1.16 -7.92 -29.12
N HIS A 403 -1.77 -6.79 -29.50
CA HIS A 403 -2.68 -6.04 -28.66
C HIS A 403 -4.04 -5.78 -29.31
N ILE A 404 -5.05 -5.75 -28.47
CA ILE A 404 -6.38 -5.24 -28.81
C ILE A 404 -6.67 -4.05 -27.90
N TRP A 405 -6.77 -2.88 -28.51
CA TRP A 405 -7.28 -1.65 -27.89
C TRP A 405 -8.75 -1.52 -28.27
N THR A 406 -9.65 -1.72 -27.32
CA THR A 406 -11.07 -1.41 -27.51
C THR A 406 -11.33 0.00 -27.00
N ILE A 407 -11.75 0.92 -27.85
CA ILE A 407 -12.14 2.29 -27.50
C ILE A 407 -13.66 2.37 -27.62
N ASP A 408 -14.37 2.23 -26.50
CA ASP A 408 -15.83 2.12 -26.46
C ASP A 408 -16.53 3.30 -25.77
N GLY A 409 -15.76 4.27 -25.27
CA GLY A 409 -16.28 5.52 -24.76
C GLY A 409 -15.31 6.68 -24.98
N ASN A 410 -15.73 7.88 -24.56
CA ASN A 410 -14.91 9.07 -24.68
C ASN A 410 -13.70 8.98 -23.75
N LYS A 411 -12.52 8.82 -24.33
CA LYS A 411 -11.23 8.64 -23.65
C LYS A 411 -11.21 7.44 -22.72
N SER A 412 -11.97 6.41 -23.05
CA SER A 412 -12.13 5.20 -22.24
C SER A 412 -12.21 3.95 -23.10
N GLY A 413 -11.89 2.82 -22.50
CA GLY A 413 -11.81 1.56 -23.21
C GLY A 413 -11.07 0.49 -22.42
N SER A 414 -10.54 -0.50 -23.15
CA SER A 414 -9.69 -1.55 -22.60
C SER A 414 -8.49 -1.82 -23.49
N TYR A 415 -7.38 -2.19 -22.86
CA TYR A 415 -6.16 -2.70 -23.46
C TYR A 415 -6.04 -4.17 -23.12
N THR A 416 -5.96 -5.05 -24.11
CA THR A 416 -5.89 -6.50 -23.92
C THR A 416 -4.73 -7.08 -24.71
N ASN A 417 -3.98 -7.98 -24.09
CA ASN A 417 -2.92 -8.75 -24.72
C ASN A 417 -2.97 -10.21 -24.20
N SER A 418 -1.90 -10.98 -24.38
CA SER A 418 -1.82 -12.34 -23.84
C SER A 418 -1.65 -12.44 -22.32
N SER A 419 -1.21 -11.37 -21.64
CA SER A 419 -1.05 -11.36 -20.18
C SER A 419 -2.34 -10.95 -19.44
N GLY A 420 -3.22 -10.16 -20.06
CA GLY A 420 -4.52 -9.85 -19.49
C GLY A 420 -5.21 -8.65 -20.13
N THR A 421 -6.20 -8.11 -19.40
CA THR A 421 -6.97 -6.93 -19.79
C THR A 421 -6.84 -5.85 -18.72
N THR A 422 -6.65 -4.61 -19.17
CA THR A 422 -6.69 -3.39 -18.35
C THR A 422 -7.71 -2.42 -18.91
N ASN A 423 -8.68 -2.05 -18.09
CA ASN A 423 -9.63 -1.00 -18.42
C ASN A 423 -8.98 0.37 -18.23
N PHE A 424 -9.31 1.35 -19.07
CA PHE A 424 -8.78 2.70 -18.96
C PHE A 424 -9.87 3.77 -19.13
N SER A 425 -9.64 4.93 -18.52
CA SER A 425 -10.44 6.14 -18.68
C SER A 425 -9.56 7.39 -18.59
N GLY A 426 -10.01 8.53 -19.14
CA GLY A 426 -9.20 9.75 -19.16
C GLY A 426 -7.91 9.64 -19.99
N VAL A 427 -7.92 8.82 -21.04
CA VAL A 427 -6.78 8.59 -21.95
C VAL A 427 -6.99 9.34 -23.26
N SER A 428 -6.09 10.27 -23.60
CA SER A 428 -6.14 11.02 -24.86
C SER A 428 -5.37 10.35 -25.99
N LYS A 429 -4.32 9.57 -25.68
CA LYS A 429 -3.50 8.90 -26.69
C LYS A 429 -3.23 7.45 -26.29
N VAL A 430 -3.41 6.55 -27.24
CA VAL A 430 -3.00 5.15 -27.12
C VAL A 430 -1.88 4.87 -28.12
N ILE A 431 -0.87 4.14 -27.69
CA ILE A 431 0.30 3.77 -28.48
C ILE A 431 0.43 2.26 -28.46
N GLY A 432 0.61 1.66 -29.63
CA GLY A 432 0.87 0.23 -29.77
C GLY A 432 2.24 -0.23 -29.27
N GLY A 433 2.55 -1.50 -29.50
CA GLY A 433 3.84 -2.12 -29.22
C GLY A 433 4.71 -2.21 -30.47
N ASP A 434 5.51 -3.26 -30.57
CA ASP A 434 6.31 -3.62 -31.75
C ASP A 434 5.70 -4.75 -32.59
N GLN A 435 4.58 -5.29 -32.13
CA GLN A 435 3.82 -6.40 -32.72
C GLN A 435 2.52 -5.90 -33.34
N ILE A 436 1.53 -6.76 -33.59
CA ILE A 436 0.29 -6.34 -34.24
C ILE A 436 -0.61 -5.65 -33.21
N ASP A 437 -0.94 -4.38 -33.47
CA ASP A 437 -1.92 -3.64 -32.69
C ASP A 437 -3.24 -3.43 -33.45
N VAL A 438 -4.35 -3.79 -32.81
CA VAL A 438 -5.71 -3.56 -33.33
C VAL A 438 -6.43 -2.55 -32.46
N PHE A 439 -6.75 -1.39 -33.02
CA PHE A 439 -7.49 -0.30 -32.37
C PHE A 439 -8.95 -0.30 -32.86
N SER A 440 -9.88 -0.75 -32.01
CA SER A 440 -11.29 -0.91 -32.35
C SER A 440 -12.15 0.15 -31.66
N PHE A 441 -12.71 1.07 -32.45
CA PHE A 441 -13.66 2.08 -31.99
C PHE A 441 -15.08 1.55 -32.07
N THR A 442 -15.80 1.56 -30.94
CA THR A 442 -17.19 1.11 -30.83
C THR A 442 -18.02 2.09 -30.00
N ASN A 443 -19.35 1.97 -30.00
CA ASN A 443 -20.25 2.81 -29.20
C ASN A 443 -20.04 4.32 -29.40
N ASN A 444 -19.46 5.02 -28.41
CA ASN A 444 -19.09 6.44 -28.47
C ASN A 444 -17.58 6.63 -28.29
N GLY A 445 -16.80 5.65 -28.73
CA GLY A 445 -15.36 5.58 -28.60
C GLY A 445 -14.64 6.78 -29.20
N PHE A 446 -13.79 7.41 -28.41
CA PHE A 446 -12.97 8.53 -28.87
C PHE A 446 -11.65 8.60 -28.10
N VAL A 447 -10.55 8.80 -28.80
CA VAL A 447 -9.26 9.28 -28.25
C VAL A 447 -8.75 10.36 -29.20
N ASN A 448 -7.88 11.25 -28.73
CA ASN A 448 -7.31 12.30 -29.59
C ASN A 448 -6.35 11.72 -30.64
N GLU A 449 -5.57 10.70 -30.25
CA GLU A 449 -4.51 10.16 -31.09
C GLU A 449 -4.36 8.64 -30.90
N VAL A 450 -4.12 7.96 -32.01
CA VAL A 450 -3.73 6.55 -32.08
C VAL A 450 -2.40 6.47 -32.79
N ASP A 451 -1.42 5.84 -32.16
CA ASP A 451 -0.12 5.57 -32.79
C ASP A 451 0.13 4.07 -32.79
N GLY A 452 0.20 3.46 -33.96
CA GLY A 452 0.47 2.03 -34.08
C GLY A 452 1.88 1.64 -33.65
N SER A 453 2.82 2.57 -33.56
CA SER A 453 4.24 2.28 -33.33
C SER A 453 4.81 1.34 -34.41
N ALA A 454 5.51 0.26 -34.04
CA ALA A 454 6.00 -0.75 -34.99
C ALA A 454 4.90 -1.78 -35.30
N GLY A 455 5.21 -2.80 -36.11
CA GLY A 455 4.24 -3.85 -36.46
C GLY A 455 3.26 -3.51 -37.59
N ASN A 456 2.29 -4.40 -37.80
CA ASN A 456 1.26 -4.28 -38.84
C ASN A 456 -0.09 -4.00 -38.20
N ASN A 457 -0.40 -2.71 -38.04
CA ASN A 457 -1.45 -2.22 -37.17
C ASN A 457 -2.75 -1.97 -37.93
N THR A 458 -3.86 -2.06 -37.21
CA THR A 458 -5.21 -1.95 -37.78
C THR A 458 -6.06 -0.99 -36.96
N ILE A 459 -6.75 -0.06 -37.61
CA ILE A 459 -7.89 0.64 -37.01
C ILE A 459 -9.19 0.02 -37.54
N ASN A 460 -10.05 -0.40 -36.62
CA ASN A 460 -11.45 -0.76 -36.91
C ASN A 460 -12.36 0.35 -36.39
N TYR A 461 -12.92 1.16 -37.29
CA TYR A 461 -13.77 2.29 -36.90
C TYR A 461 -15.26 1.95 -37.01
N LEU A 462 -15.76 1.15 -36.07
CA LEU A 462 -17.06 0.49 -36.15
C LEU A 462 -18.25 1.35 -35.68
N LEU A 463 -18.09 2.69 -35.68
CA LEU A 463 -19.15 3.61 -35.27
C LEU A 463 -20.20 3.76 -36.38
N SER A 464 -21.49 3.71 -36.03
CA SER A 464 -22.61 3.84 -36.97
C SER A 464 -22.84 5.28 -37.45
N GLN A 465 -21.88 5.81 -38.20
CA GLN A 465 -21.92 7.16 -38.77
C GLN A 465 -21.16 7.19 -40.11
N ASN A 466 -21.36 8.24 -40.90
CA ASN A 466 -20.52 8.49 -42.07
C ASN A 466 -19.14 8.96 -41.61
N ASN A 467 -18.08 8.46 -42.24
CA ASN A 467 -16.72 8.83 -41.87
C ASN A 467 -15.93 9.39 -43.05
N THR A 468 -15.12 10.40 -42.78
CA THR A 468 -14.07 10.89 -43.67
C THR A 468 -12.72 10.52 -43.10
N TRP A 469 -11.97 9.72 -43.83
CA TRP A 469 -10.59 9.36 -43.56
C TRP A 469 -9.68 10.23 -44.41
N ASN A 470 -9.02 11.20 -43.79
CA ASN A 470 -8.04 12.05 -44.46
C ASN A 470 -6.64 11.43 -44.31
N ILE A 471 -6.14 10.80 -45.36
CA ILE A 471 -4.82 10.16 -45.40
C ILE A 471 -3.81 11.22 -45.85
N THR A 472 -3.25 11.92 -44.86
CA THR A 472 -2.32 13.04 -45.08
C THR A 472 -0.86 12.62 -45.01
N ASP A 473 -0.58 11.41 -44.52
CA ASP A 473 0.75 10.82 -44.48
C ASP A 473 0.71 9.32 -44.82
N ASN A 474 1.88 8.72 -45.06
CA ASN A 474 1.95 7.27 -45.29
C ASN A 474 1.60 6.56 -43.98
N ASN A 475 0.58 5.69 -44.02
CA ASN A 475 0.04 5.03 -42.83
C ASN A 475 -0.39 6.03 -41.73
N GLY A 476 -0.83 7.23 -42.11
CA GLY A 476 -1.15 8.29 -41.16
C GLY A 476 -2.14 9.33 -41.70
N GLY A 477 -2.84 9.99 -40.79
CA GLY A 477 -3.91 10.89 -41.15
C GLY A 477 -4.84 11.25 -40.00
N ASN A 478 -6.08 11.57 -40.34
CA ASN A 478 -7.14 11.73 -39.35
C ASN A 478 -8.48 11.14 -39.80
N ILE A 479 -9.30 10.78 -38.82
CA ILE A 479 -10.70 10.40 -39.00
C ILE A 479 -11.54 11.61 -38.59
N ASN A 480 -12.46 12.05 -39.46
CA ASN A 480 -13.43 13.12 -39.23
C ASN A 480 -12.82 14.45 -38.72
N GLY A 481 -11.52 14.69 -38.96
CA GLY A 481 -10.80 15.87 -38.48
C GLY A 481 -10.45 15.88 -36.98
N ASN A 482 -10.80 14.84 -36.21
CA ASN A 482 -10.74 14.87 -34.75
C ASN A 482 -9.96 13.73 -34.08
N ILE A 483 -9.72 12.62 -34.78
CA ILE A 483 -8.88 11.50 -34.32
C ILE A 483 -7.66 11.43 -35.23
N ILE A 484 -6.48 11.72 -34.70
CA ILE A 484 -5.22 11.60 -35.44
C ILE A 484 -4.75 10.15 -35.37
N PHE A 485 -4.29 9.60 -36.49
CA PHE A 485 -3.65 8.29 -36.50
C PHE A 485 -2.30 8.32 -37.20
N SER A 486 -1.35 7.52 -36.71
CA SER A 486 -0.03 7.31 -37.30
C SER A 486 0.39 5.85 -37.18
N ASN A 487 1.28 5.40 -38.08
CA ASN A 487 1.79 4.04 -38.11
C ASN A 487 0.69 2.95 -38.20
N ILE A 488 -0.37 3.22 -38.97
CA ILE A 488 -1.49 2.30 -39.19
C ILE A 488 -1.51 1.79 -40.63
N GLN A 489 -1.28 0.49 -40.80
CA GLN A 489 -1.19 -0.15 -42.12
C GLN A 489 -2.56 -0.59 -42.65
N ASN A 490 -3.56 -0.81 -41.79
CA ASN A 490 -4.87 -1.32 -42.20
C ASN A 490 -6.00 -0.45 -41.62
N LEU A 491 -6.96 -0.06 -42.46
CA LEU A 491 -8.12 0.74 -42.09
C LEU A 491 -9.41 -0.02 -42.41
N THR A 492 -10.31 -0.11 -41.45
CA THR A 492 -11.67 -0.62 -41.64
C THR A 492 -12.68 0.46 -41.29
N GLY A 493 -13.51 0.83 -42.27
CA GLY A 493 -14.62 1.76 -42.15
C GLY A 493 -15.78 1.24 -41.29
N GLY A 494 -16.76 2.11 -41.10
CA GLY A 494 -17.97 1.84 -40.33
C GLY A 494 -19.04 1.09 -41.13
N PRO A 495 -20.28 1.03 -40.60
CA PRO A 495 -21.38 0.41 -41.34
C PRO A 495 -22.05 1.34 -42.36
N LEU A 496 -21.91 2.67 -42.23
CA LEU A 496 -22.48 3.65 -43.17
C LEU A 496 -21.45 4.03 -44.25
N SER A 497 -21.54 5.23 -44.84
CA SER A 497 -20.61 5.66 -45.90
C SER A 497 -19.26 6.07 -45.35
N ASP A 498 -18.18 5.49 -45.88
CA ASP A 498 -16.80 5.89 -45.59
C ASP A 498 -16.11 6.49 -46.83
N ILE A 499 -15.54 7.69 -46.69
CA ILE A 499 -14.76 8.36 -47.74
C ILE A 499 -13.29 8.36 -47.33
N PHE A 500 -12.44 7.73 -48.13
CA PHE A 500 -10.99 7.70 -47.93
C PHE A 500 -10.32 8.68 -48.89
N ILE A 501 -9.93 9.85 -48.38
CA ILE A 501 -9.30 10.93 -49.14
C ILE A 501 -7.79 10.82 -49.03
N LEU A 502 -7.10 10.63 -50.15
CA LEU A 502 -5.65 10.51 -50.18
C LEU A 502 -5.01 11.82 -50.64
N SER A 503 -4.11 12.36 -49.81
CA SER A 503 -3.25 13.48 -50.20
C SER A 503 -2.21 13.04 -51.23
N ASP A 504 -1.70 13.97 -52.04
CA ASP A 504 -0.75 13.68 -53.11
C ASP A 504 0.42 12.80 -52.62
N GLN A 505 0.61 11.65 -53.29
CA GLN A 505 1.66 10.65 -53.01
C GLN A 505 1.59 9.97 -51.63
N LYS A 506 0.49 10.12 -50.89
CA LYS A 506 0.28 9.47 -49.58
C LYS A 506 -0.64 8.27 -49.69
N GLY A 507 -0.41 7.24 -48.88
CA GLY A 507 -1.26 6.05 -48.93
C GLY A 507 -1.17 5.13 -47.72
N ILE A 508 -1.84 3.99 -47.83
CA ILE A 508 -1.99 2.98 -46.78
C ILE A 508 -1.38 1.68 -47.27
N THR A 509 -0.31 1.25 -46.64
CA THR A 509 0.49 0.11 -47.14
C THR A 509 -0.21 -1.25 -47.06
N GLY A 510 -1.24 -1.39 -46.23
CA GLY A 510 -2.06 -2.60 -46.08
C GLY A 510 -3.48 -2.44 -46.66
N LEU A 511 -4.46 -3.00 -45.94
CA LEU A 511 -5.85 -3.08 -46.38
C LEU A 511 -6.62 -1.77 -46.10
N VAL A 512 -7.36 -1.28 -47.08
CA VAL A 512 -8.45 -0.33 -46.88
C VAL A 512 -9.79 -1.04 -47.15
N ASP A 513 -10.56 -1.21 -46.08
CA ASP A 513 -11.84 -1.91 -46.08
C ASP A 513 -12.98 -0.92 -45.80
N GLY A 514 -13.98 -0.88 -46.68
CA GLY A 514 -15.18 -0.06 -46.49
C GLY A 514 -16.14 -0.52 -45.37
N GLY A 515 -15.80 -1.56 -44.60
CA GLY A 515 -16.57 -1.93 -43.40
C GLY A 515 -17.71 -2.93 -43.66
N SER A 516 -18.94 -2.64 -43.27
CA SER A 516 -20.00 -3.69 -43.15
C SER A 516 -20.36 -4.46 -44.44
N VAL A 517 -20.89 -5.69 -44.27
CA VAL A 517 -21.44 -6.53 -45.35
C VAL A 517 -22.91 -6.92 -45.04
N PRO A 518 -23.89 -6.63 -45.93
CA PRO A 518 -23.78 -5.74 -47.08
C PRO A 518 -23.58 -4.28 -46.63
N PRO A 519 -22.92 -3.42 -47.43
CA PRO A 519 -22.72 -2.03 -47.06
C PRO A 519 -24.07 -1.33 -46.97
N SER A 520 -24.30 -0.58 -45.89
CA SER A 520 -25.51 0.24 -45.73
C SER A 520 -25.33 1.70 -46.19
N GLY A 521 -24.12 2.04 -46.63
CA GLY A 521 -23.76 3.27 -47.32
C GLY A 521 -22.88 3.01 -48.56
N THR A 522 -22.42 4.09 -49.19
CA THR A 522 -21.46 4.04 -50.31
C THR A 522 -20.08 4.38 -49.78
N ASN A 523 -19.11 3.50 -50.03
CA ASN A 523 -17.72 3.71 -49.68
C ASN A 523 -16.94 4.21 -50.88
N THR A 524 -16.24 5.33 -50.71
CA THR A 524 -15.59 6.08 -51.80
C THR A 524 -14.11 6.23 -51.54
N LEU A 525 -13.31 5.99 -52.58
CA LEU A 525 -11.88 6.25 -52.59
C LEU A 525 -11.58 7.53 -53.38
N ASP A 526 -11.13 8.57 -52.70
CA ASP A 526 -10.96 9.89 -53.30
C ASP A 526 -9.47 10.25 -53.53
N TYR A 527 -9.08 10.26 -54.79
CA TYR A 527 -7.78 10.69 -55.32
C TYR A 527 -7.86 12.08 -56.00
N SER A 528 -8.86 12.89 -55.72
CA SER A 528 -8.98 14.25 -56.29
C SER A 528 -7.78 15.15 -55.99
N ALA A 529 -7.03 14.85 -54.91
CA ALA A 529 -5.81 15.58 -54.55
C ALA A 529 -4.52 15.02 -55.18
N TYR A 530 -4.58 13.90 -55.91
CA TYR A 530 -3.41 13.32 -56.56
C TYR A 530 -3.06 14.08 -57.85
N THR A 531 -1.78 14.39 -57.99
CA THR A 531 -1.22 15.08 -59.17
C THR A 531 -0.53 14.14 -60.14
N THR A 532 -0.37 12.87 -59.76
CA THR A 532 0.23 11.81 -60.57
C THR A 532 -0.82 10.80 -61.03
N PRO A 533 -0.64 10.13 -62.17
CA PRO A 533 -1.59 9.14 -62.65
C PRO A 533 -1.83 8.02 -61.64
N THR A 534 -3.10 7.71 -61.39
CA THR A 534 -3.52 6.64 -60.48
C THR A 534 -4.17 5.49 -61.25
N ILE A 535 -3.88 4.28 -60.82
CA ILE A 535 -4.55 3.05 -61.23
C ILE A 535 -5.41 2.57 -60.07
N ILE A 536 -6.69 2.38 -60.34
CA ILE A 536 -7.68 1.86 -59.39
C ILE A 536 -8.43 0.74 -60.10
N ASN A 537 -8.46 -0.45 -59.49
CA ASN A 537 -9.23 -1.59 -59.95
C ASN A 537 -10.04 -2.15 -58.78
N LEU A 538 -11.32 -1.76 -58.72
CA LEU A 538 -12.25 -2.14 -57.65
C LEU A 538 -12.55 -3.65 -57.67
N ALA A 539 -12.64 -4.27 -58.84
CA ALA A 539 -12.91 -5.70 -58.99
C ALA A 539 -11.73 -6.59 -58.55
N ALA A 540 -10.51 -6.17 -58.87
CA ALA A 540 -9.28 -6.84 -58.47
C ALA A 540 -8.85 -6.50 -57.02
N GLY A 541 -9.46 -5.49 -56.41
CA GLY A 541 -9.12 -5.06 -55.05
C GLY A 541 -7.78 -4.35 -54.95
N THR A 542 -7.35 -3.61 -55.99
CA THR A 542 -6.04 -2.93 -56.03
C THR A 542 -6.18 -1.44 -56.30
N ALA A 543 -5.37 -0.60 -55.65
CA ALA A 543 -5.29 0.83 -55.95
C ALA A 543 -3.85 1.36 -55.74
N THR A 544 -3.53 2.48 -56.38
CA THR A 544 -2.20 3.11 -56.30
C THR A 544 -1.87 3.53 -54.88
N ASN A 545 -0.69 3.18 -54.37
CA ASN A 545 -0.27 3.45 -52.99
C ASN A 545 -1.21 2.87 -51.91
N ILE A 546 -2.03 1.86 -52.25
CA ILE A 546 -2.79 1.06 -51.29
C ILE A 546 -2.44 -0.42 -51.45
N GLY A 547 -2.16 -1.12 -50.35
CA GLY A 547 -1.81 -2.54 -50.37
C GLY A 547 -2.91 -3.43 -50.93
N ALA A 548 -4.14 -3.23 -50.46
CA ALA A 548 -5.35 -3.84 -51.01
C ALA A 548 -6.59 -3.00 -50.67
N ILE A 549 -7.63 -3.08 -51.49
CA ILE A 549 -8.94 -2.50 -51.19
C ILE A 549 -10.03 -3.57 -51.18
N THR A 550 -11.01 -3.43 -50.28
CA THR A 550 -12.21 -4.26 -50.29
C THR A 550 -13.42 -3.44 -49.85
N ARG A 551 -14.62 -3.84 -50.29
CA ARG A 551 -15.89 -3.18 -49.97
C ARG A 551 -15.93 -1.67 -50.29
N ILE A 552 -15.20 -1.26 -51.32
CA ILE A 552 -15.26 0.09 -51.92
C ILE A 552 -16.18 0.05 -53.14
N GLN A 553 -17.11 1.01 -53.26
CA GLN A 553 -18.08 1.07 -54.35
C GLN A 553 -17.74 2.12 -55.40
N GLU A 554 -17.09 3.21 -54.98
CA GLU A 554 -16.82 4.37 -55.84
C GLU A 554 -15.36 4.84 -55.71
N ALA A 555 -14.88 5.49 -56.76
CA ALA A 555 -13.60 6.18 -56.74
C ALA A 555 -13.68 7.52 -57.49
N SER A 556 -13.02 8.55 -56.95
CA SER A 556 -12.91 9.90 -57.51
C SER A 556 -11.46 10.23 -57.84
N THR A 557 -11.19 10.95 -58.94
CA THR A 557 -9.82 11.25 -59.42
C THR A 557 -9.72 12.65 -60.05
N ALA A 558 -8.54 13.28 -59.99
CA ALA A 558 -8.31 14.64 -60.51
C ALA A 558 -8.24 14.74 -62.06
N GLU A 559 -7.65 13.75 -62.75
CA GLU A 559 -7.60 13.65 -64.22
C GLU A 559 -7.74 12.18 -64.67
N LEU A 560 -8.16 11.96 -65.94
CA LEU A 560 -8.61 10.68 -66.51
C LEU A 560 -7.75 9.47 -66.05
N PRO A 561 -8.27 8.60 -65.16
CA PRO A 561 -7.54 7.41 -64.76
C PRO A 561 -7.42 6.44 -65.93
N ILE A 562 -6.28 5.75 -66.05
CA ILE A 562 -6.19 4.54 -66.87
C ILE A 562 -6.90 3.44 -66.08
N ILE A 563 -8.22 3.35 -66.26
CA ILE A 563 -9.03 2.26 -65.69
C ILE A 563 -8.82 1.02 -66.57
N VAL A 564 -8.13 0.02 -66.03
CA VAL A 564 -8.13 -1.34 -66.58
C VAL A 564 -9.18 -2.13 -65.80
N ASP A 565 -10.44 -2.09 -66.24
CA ASP A 565 -11.45 -3.01 -65.73
C ASP A 565 -12.06 -3.84 -66.87
N THR A 566 -11.63 -5.10 -66.94
CA THR A 566 -12.27 -6.14 -67.73
C THR A 566 -13.47 -6.70 -66.94
N ILE A 567 -14.62 -6.08 -67.18
CA ILE A 567 -15.98 -6.67 -67.12
C ILE A 567 -16.42 -7.25 -65.75
N ASN A 568 -17.17 -6.47 -64.98
CA ASN A 568 -18.52 -6.83 -64.55
C ASN A 568 -19.32 -5.60 -64.07
N THR A 569 -20.60 -5.59 -64.42
CA THR A 569 -21.55 -4.49 -64.35
C THR A 569 -21.91 -4.08 -62.90
N ASN A 570 -21.54 -2.87 -62.47
CA ASN A 570 -22.27 -1.95 -61.56
C ASN A 570 -21.32 -0.92 -60.87
N VAL A 571 -20.51 -0.18 -61.63
CA VAL A 571 -19.73 0.95 -61.09
C VAL A 571 -20.27 2.25 -61.67
N ILE A 572 -20.68 3.18 -60.82
CA ILE A 572 -21.02 4.57 -61.20
C ILE A 572 -19.75 5.40 -61.00
N LEU A 573 -19.21 5.95 -62.09
CA LEU A 573 -18.12 6.92 -62.05
C LEU A 573 -18.73 8.32 -62.12
N SER A 574 -18.53 9.14 -61.08
CA SER A 574 -18.91 10.55 -61.06
C SER A 574 -17.68 11.41 -61.39
N TYR A 575 -17.79 12.21 -62.46
CA TYR A 575 -16.79 13.19 -62.87
C TYR A 575 -17.31 14.60 -62.52
N GLU A 576 -16.55 15.39 -61.75
CA GLU A 576 -16.82 16.82 -61.63
C GLU A 576 -15.97 17.61 -62.64
N PHE A 577 -16.65 18.27 -63.59
CA PHE A 577 -16.00 19.27 -64.44
C PHE A 577 -15.82 20.58 -63.67
N TYR A 578 -14.57 21.05 -63.49
CA TYR A 578 -14.33 22.43 -63.10
C TYR A 578 -14.81 23.37 -64.22
N LYS A 579 -15.85 24.13 -63.89
CA LYS A 579 -16.57 25.04 -64.79
C LYS A 579 -15.78 26.35 -64.96
N TYR A 580 -15.21 26.59 -66.14
CA TYR A 580 -15.00 27.96 -66.61
C TYR A 580 -16.30 28.44 -67.27
N THR A 581 -16.84 29.54 -66.76
CA THR A 581 -18.14 30.11 -67.11
C THR A 581 -18.18 30.63 -68.54
N LEU A 582 -19.07 30.10 -69.38
CA LEU A 582 -20.01 30.87 -70.20
C LEU A 582 -20.99 29.93 -70.94
N GLY A 583 -22.29 30.11 -70.72
CA GLY A 583 -23.35 29.55 -71.58
C GLY A 583 -24.02 28.28 -71.05
N ASN A 584 -25.33 28.34 -70.88
CA ASN A 584 -26.21 27.23 -70.50
C ASN A 584 -26.15 26.09 -71.52
N PHE A 585 -26.11 24.82 -71.07
CA PHE A 585 -27.22 23.85 -71.09
C PHE A 585 -26.71 22.46 -70.66
N PHE A 586 -27.53 21.74 -69.89
CA PHE A 586 -27.30 20.37 -69.43
C PHE A 586 -27.47 19.36 -70.57
N ASN A 587 -26.68 18.28 -70.55
CA ASN A 587 -27.10 16.99 -71.08
C ASN A 587 -26.54 15.87 -70.19
N LEU A 588 -27.45 15.21 -69.48
CA LEU A 588 -27.23 13.93 -68.82
C LEU A 588 -27.42 12.84 -69.88
N TYR A 589 -26.42 12.00 -70.12
CA TYR A 589 -26.59 10.75 -70.86
C TYR A 589 -26.14 9.60 -69.97
N THR A 590 -27.11 8.89 -69.39
CA THR A 590 -26.90 7.51 -68.95
C THR A 590 -27.08 6.61 -70.17
N THR A 591 -26.21 5.63 -70.35
CA THR A 591 -26.40 4.57 -71.35
C THR A 591 -25.95 3.26 -70.72
N ILE A 592 -26.93 2.39 -70.39
CA ILE A 592 -26.69 0.98 -70.08
C ILE A 592 -26.82 0.24 -71.40
N ILE A 593 -25.80 -0.50 -71.86
CA ILE A 593 -25.97 -1.53 -72.89
C ILE A 593 -25.09 -2.75 -72.58
N ASN A 594 -25.71 -3.93 -72.70
CA ASN A 594 -25.14 -5.27 -72.56
C ASN A 594 -24.04 -5.61 -73.58
N THR A 595 -23.10 -6.43 -73.10
CA THR A 595 -22.27 -7.47 -73.75
C THR A 595 -21.84 -7.32 -75.21
N ASN A 596 -20.51 -7.25 -75.36
CA ASN A 596 -19.69 -7.59 -76.53
C ASN A 596 -19.70 -6.62 -77.73
N GLU A 597 -19.01 -5.48 -77.59
CA GLU A 597 -18.13 -4.90 -78.62
C GLU A 597 -17.37 -3.69 -78.02
N VAL A 598 -16.07 -3.55 -78.35
CA VAL A 598 -15.25 -2.40 -77.94
C VAL A 598 -15.45 -1.28 -78.95
N LEU A 599 -16.00 -0.14 -78.51
CA LEU A 599 -16.06 1.08 -79.30
C LEU A 599 -15.12 2.12 -78.70
N VAL A 600 -14.03 2.42 -79.40
CA VAL A 600 -13.21 3.62 -79.15
C VAL A 600 -13.91 4.79 -79.85
N LYS A 601 -14.28 5.83 -79.11
CA LYS A 601 -14.82 7.06 -79.68
C LYS A 601 -13.82 8.20 -79.50
N GLU A 602 -13.02 8.44 -80.53
CA GLU A 602 -12.32 9.72 -80.72
C GLU A 602 -13.35 10.78 -81.16
N THR A 603 -13.33 11.96 -80.52
CA THR A 603 -14.09 13.12 -80.99
C THR A 603 -13.22 13.92 -81.94
N ILE A 604 -13.51 13.84 -83.24
CA ILE A 604 -12.96 14.73 -84.26
C ILE A 604 -13.79 16.02 -84.26
N TYR A 605 -13.11 17.17 -84.14
CA TYR A 605 -13.70 18.50 -84.30
C TYR A 605 -13.71 18.87 -85.79
N ILE A 606 -14.87 19.31 -86.29
CA ILE A 606 -14.98 20.04 -87.56
C ILE A 606 -15.50 21.44 -87.21
N GLU A 607 -14.66 22.45 -87.40
CA GLU A 607 -15.09 23.85 -87.54
C GLU A 607 -15.75 24.01 -88.90
N GLU A 608 -17.02 24.40 -88.95
CA GLU A 608 -17.60 24.98 -90.15
C GLU A 608 -17.31 26.48 -90.16
N ASP A 609 -16.37 26.87 -91.02
CA ASP A 609 -16.13 28.25 -91.43
C ASP A 609 -16.72 28.41 -92.85
N SER A 610 -17.97 28.90 -92.94
CA SER A 610 -18.55 29.81 -93.96
C SER A 610 -20.07 29.77 -93.99
#